data_AF-A0A650CE50-F1
#
_entry.id   AF-A0A650CE50-F1
#
_cell.length_a   1.000
_cell.length_b   1.000
_cell.length_c   1.000
_cell.angle_alpha   90.00
_cell.angle_beta   90.00
_cell.angle_gamma   90.00
#
_symmetry.space_group_name_H-M   'P 1'
#
loop_
_entity.id
_entity.type
_entity.pdbx_description
1 polymer ?
#
loop_
_entity_poly.entity_id
_entity_poly.type
_entity_poly.pdbx_seq_one_letter_code
_entity_poly.pdbx_strand_id
1 'polypeptide(L)' 'MKSFLGSTILQGGGIFAYTTSYEEAKKIYEEAKKIFTEFSVKILDLQDIKQKLEAINLDPDIADFKEGYVIAIGV' A
#
# COMPACT_ATOMS: atom_id res chain seq x y z
N MET A 1 -32.70 8.35 -3.55
CA MET A 1 -32.03 7.03 -3.67
C MET A 1 -30.53 7.29 -3.82
N LYS A 2 -29.73 6.97 -2.81
CA LYS A 2 -28.26 7.05 -2.86
C LYS A 2 -27.77 5.69 -3.36
N SER A 3 -27.02 5.67 -4.46
CA SER A 3 -26.47 4.43 -5.03
C SER A 3 -25.60 3.72 -3.97
N PHE A 4 -25.89 2.45 -3.71
CA PHE A 4 -25.30 1.61 -2.65
C PHE A 4 -24.27 0.61 -3.22
N LEU A 5 -23.59 0.98 -4.31
CA LEU A 5 -22.63 0.13 -5.04
C LEU A 5 -21.45 0.95 -5.57
N GLY A 6 -20.88 1.80 -4.73
CA GLY A 6 -19.49 2.22 -4.88
C GLY A 6 -18.76 1.64 -3.69
N SER A 7 -17.78 0.76 -3.94
CA SER A 7 -16.85 0.32 -2.91
C SER A 7 -16.44 1.52 -2.06
N THR A 8 -16.51 1.38 -0.74
CA THR A 8 -15.84 2.30 0.18
C THR A 8 -14.34 2.19 -0.10
N ILE A 9 -13.87 2.83 -1.16
CA ILE A 9 -12.45 3.15 -1.33
C ILE A 9 -12.18 4.05 -0.12
N LEU A 10 -11.46 3.53 0.87
CA LEU A 10 -11.00 4.32 2.00
C LEU A 10 -10.30 5.55 1.40
N GLN A 11 -10.90 6.71 1.62
CA GLN A 11 -10.74 7.91 0.79
C GLN A 11 -9.39 8.64 1.01
N GLY A 12 -8.28 7.93 1.23
CA GLY A 12 -6.97 8.55 1.41
C GLY A 12 -5.76 7.62 1.40
N GLY A 13 -5.94 6.31 1.20
CA GLY A 13 -4.84 5.35 1.17
C GLY A 13 -4.32 5.09 -0.25
N GLY A 14 -3.02 4.86 -0.41
CA GLY A 14 -2.43 4.54 -1.71
C GLY A 14 -1.05 3.88 -1.59
N ILE A 15 -0.54 3.38 -2.72
CA ILE A 15 0.80 2.82 -2.79
C ILE A 15 1.79 3.90 -3.25
N PHE A 16 2.84 4.11 -2.46
CA PHE A 16 3.90 5.08 -2.73
C PHE A 16 5.04 4.47 -3.56
N ALA A 17 5.38 3.20 -3.28
CA ALA A 17 6.50 2.53 -3.95
C ALA A 17 6.39 1.01 -3.87
N TYR A 18 7.09 0.33 -4.78
CA TYR A 18 7.29 -1.12 -4.83
C TYR A 18 8.78 -1.43 -4.95
N THR A 19 9.26 -2.46 -4.25
CA THR A 19 10.61 -3.01 -4.41
C THR A 19 10.61 -4.49 -4.04
N THR A 20 11.51 -5.28 -4.62
CA THR A 20 11.71 -6.69 -4.25
C THR A 20 12.65 -6.86 -3.05
N SER A 21 13.36 -5.81 -2.63
CA SER A 21 14.31 -5.86 -1.52
C SER A 21 13.73 -5.28 -0.24
N TYR A 22 13.74 -6.07 0.84
CA TYR A 22 13.26 -5.61 2.15
C TYR A 22 14.11 -4.47 2.73
N GLU A 23 15.42 -4.49 2.49
CA GLU A 23 16.31 -3.42 2.96
C GLU A 23 16.02 -2.10 2.25
N GLU A 24 15.71 -2.16 0.96
CA GLU A 24 15.30 -0.99 0.20
C GLU A 24 13.91 -0.50 0.63
N ALA A 25 12.97 -1.42 0.86
CA ALA A 25 11.63 -1.09 1.36
C ALA A 25 11.70 -0.33 2.69
N LYS A 26 12.62 -0.72 3.59
CA LYS A 26 12.88 -0.01 4.85
C LYS A 26 13.39 1.41 4.63
N LYS A 27 14.32 1.61 3.70
CA LYS A 27 14.84 2.96 3.39
C LYS A 27 13.72 3.86 2.87
N ILE A 28 12.96 3.36 1.91
CA ILE A 28 11.82 4.08 1.31
C ILE A 28 10.75 4.37 2.37
N TYR A 29 10.48 3.43 3.27
CA TYR A 29 9.55 3.62 4.39
C TYR A 29 9.99 4.75 5.32
N GLU A 30 11.27 4.80 5.70
CA GLU A 30 11.80 5.87 6.56
C GLU A 30 11.76 7.23 5.86
N GLU A 31 11.95 7.28 4.54
CA GLU A 31 11.75 8.50 3.74
C GLU A 31 10.28 8.89 3.66
N ALA A 32 9.40 7.94 3.37
CA ALA A 32 7.96 8.15 3.29
C ALA A 32 7.39 8.69 4.62
N LYS A 33 7.87 8.19 5.78
CA LYS A 33 7.45 8.73 7.09
C LYS A 33 7.86 10.18 7.31
N LYS A 34 8.97 10.63 6.73
CA LYS A 34 9.42 12.03 6.83
C LYS A 34 8.63 12.94 5.91
N ILE A 35 8.18 12.43 4.76
CA ILE A 35 7.41 13.18 3.76
C ILE A 35 5.93 13.26 4.16
N PHE A 36 5.35 12.12 4.56
CA PHE A 36 3.93 11.97 4.87
C PHE A 36 3.70 11.92 6.39
N THR A 37 4.10 12.98 7.09
CA THR A 37 4.04 13.05 8.57
C THR A 37 2.63 12.94 9.14
N GLU A 38 1.61 13.34 8.37
CA GLU A 38 0.20 13.31 8.76
C GLU A 38 -0.53 12.01 8.36
N PHE A 39 0.15 11.11 7.64
CA PHE A 39 -0.42 9.85 7.20
C PHE A 39 0.31 8.67 7.85
N SER A 40 -0.43 7.59 8.08
CA SER A 40 0.17 6.30 8.41
C SER A 40 0.94 5.76 7.21
N VAL A 41 2.13 5.22 7.45
CA VAL A 41 2.94 4.54 6.45
C VAL A 41 3.10 3.09 6.90
N LYS A 42 2.93 2.12 5.99
CA LYS A 42 3.16 0.70 6.24
C LYS A 42 3.98 0.08 5.13
N ILE A 43 4.76 -0.94 5.46
CA ILE A 43 5.34 -1.86 4.47
C ILE A 43 4.42 -3.07 4.43
N LEU A 44 3.92 -3.44 3.25
CA LEU A 44 3.13 -4.64 3.03
C LEU A 44 3.96 -5.64 2.22
N ASP A 45 4.04 -6.87 2.72
CA ASP A 45 4.70 -7.99 2.04
C ASP A 45 3.72 -8.68 1.08
N LEU A 46 4.04 -8.70 -0.21
CA LEU A 46 3.19 -9.31 -1.23
C LEU A 46 3.20 -10.85 -1.19
N GLN A 47 4.11 -11.48 -0.43
CA GLN A 47 4.10 -12.92 -0.19
C GLN A 47 3.09 -13.31 0.90
N ASP A 48 2.72 -12.38 1.79
CA ASP A 48 1.62 -12.58 2.72
C ASP A 48 0.28 -12.27 2.03
N ILE A 49 -0.60 -13.27 1.94
CA ILE A 49 -1.87 -13.16 1.20
C ILE A 49 -2.76 -12.04 1.74
N LYS A 50 -2.78 -11.81 3.06
CA LYS A 50 -3.63 -10.77 3.65
C LYS A 50 -3.09 -9.38 3.30
N GLN A 51 -1.78 -9.19 3.42
CA GLN A 51 -1.11 -7.93 3.08
C GLN A 51 -1.15 -7.66 1.57
N LYS A 52 -1.04 -8.70 0.73
CA LYS A 52 -1.25 -8.58 -0.71
C LYS A 52 -2.66 -8.12 -1.06
N LEU A 53 -3.69 -8.67 -0.41
CA LEU A 53 -5.07 -8.23 -0.63
C LEU A 53 -5.28 -6.79 -0.15
N GLU A 54 -4.67 -6.39 0.96
CA GLU A 54 -4.67 -4.99 1.42
C GLU A 54 -4.03 -4.07 0.35
N ALA A 55 -2.87 -4.46 -0.20
CA ALA A 55 -2.21 -3.70 -1.25
C ALA A 55 -3.05 -3.58 -2.54
N ILE A 56 -3.69 -4.67 -2.99
CA ILE A 56 -4.56 -4.68 -4.17
C ILE A 56 -5.81 -3.82 -3.96
N ASN A 57 -6.34 -3.77 -2.75
CA ASN A 57 -7.49 -2.90 -2.43
C ASN A 57 -7.11 -1.41 -2.47
N LEU A 58 -5.84 -1.08 -2.23
CA LEU A 58 -5.32 0.29 -2.30
C LEU A 58 -4.97 0.68 -3.73
N ASP A 59 -4.35 -0.24 -4.47
CA ASP A 59 -4.01 -0.07 -5.87
C ASP A 59 -4.16 -1.43 -6.60
N PRO A 60 -5.19 -1.58 -7.45
CA PRO A 60 -5.45 -2.81 -8.19
C PRO A 60 -4.29 -3.26 -9.08
N ASP A 61 -3.42 -2.34 -9.53
CA ASP A 61 -2.27 -2.65 -10.37
C ASP A 61 -1.23 -3.52 -9.62
N ILE A 62 -1.30 -3.56 -8.29
CA ILE A 62 -0.44 -4.43 -7.48
C ILE A 62 -0.74 -5.92 -7.71
N ALA A 63 -1.91 -6.26 -8.24
CA ALA A 63 -2.30 -7.66 -8.49
C ALA A 63 -1.33 -8.41 -9.39
N ASP A 64 -0.66 -7.71 -10.32
CA ASP A 64 0.29 -8.28 -11.28
C ASP A 64 1.62 -8.67 -10.63
N PHE A 65 1.96 -8.10 -9.48
CA PHE A 65 3.21 -8.42 -8.78
C PHE A 65 3.07 -9.69 -7.94
N LYS A 66 4.01 -10.62 -8.14
CA LYS A 66 4.00 -11.92 -7.46
C LYS A 66 4.64 -11.89 -6.08
N GLU A 67 5.65 -11.04 -5.90
CA GLU A 67 6.49 -10.95 -4.71
C GLU A 67 7.05 -9.54 -4.56
N GLY A 68 7.61 -9.26 -3.38
CA GLY A 68 8.21 -7.98 -3.03
C GLY A 68 7.41 -7.27 -1.95
N TYR A 69 7.77 -6.01 -1.74
CA TYR A 69 7.26 -5.15 -0.69
C TYR A 69 6.70 -3.89 -1.31
N VAL A 70 5.53 -3.45 -0.83
CA VAL A 70 4.95 -2.17 -1.20
C VAL A 70 4.89 -1.26 0.01
N ILE A 71 5.08 0.03 -0.23
CA ILE A 71 4.98 1.07 0.79
C ILE A 71 3.60 1.69 0.63
N ALA A 72 2.71 1.42 1.57
CA ALA A 72 1.37 1.98 1.60
C ALA A 72 1.35 3.22 2.49
N ILE A 73 0.61 4.24 2.07
CA ILE A 73 0.36 5.48 2.82
C ILE A 73 -1.14 5.64 3.06
N GLY A 74 -1.55 6.24 4.18
CA GLY A 74 -2.96 6.55 4.48
C GLY A 74 -3.84 5.33 4.83
N VAL A 75 -3.24 4.32 5.49
CA VAL A 75 -3.80 2.98 5.78
C VAL A 75 -3.91 2.61 7.26
#